data_AF-A0A8B6GFI7-F1
#
_entry.id   AF-A0A8B6GFI7-F1
#
_cell.length_a   1.000
_cell.length_b   1.000
_cell.length_c   1.000
_cell.angle_alpha   90.00
_cell.angle_beta   90.00
_cell.angle_gamma   90.00
#
_symmetry.space_group_name_H-M   'P 1'
#
loop_
_entity.id
_entity.type
_entity.pdbx_description
1 polymer ?
#
loop_
_entity_poly.entity_id
_entity_poly.type
_entity_poly.pdbx_seq_one_letter_code
_entity_poly.pdbx_strand_id
1 'polypeptide(L)'
;MKLFRGKMLEGSRIMNFKMPTLYQCTTLGLSIQPCMSINFYRGQNTCDINEKSDEGQLKTDSSGSFTYIERKDMPKDLNNGDCETDTCDEKEICIDNDDDTSSCLASEY
;
A
#
# COMPACT_ATOMS: atom_id res chain seq x y z
N MET A 1 9.28 5.14 -11.28
CA MET A 1 8.80 4.16 -10.30
C MET A 1 9.69 2.92 -10.34
N LYS A 2 10.42 2.65 -9.26
CA LYS A 2 11.18 1.40 -9.08
C LYS A 2 10.29 0.36 -8.42
N LEU A 3 10.27 -0.87 -8.96
CA LEU A 3 9.43 -1.97 -8.50
C LEU A 3 10.27 -3.23 -8.30
N PHE A 4 10.12 -3.89 -7.16
CA PHE A 4 10.82 -5.15 -6.86
C PHE A 4 9.82 -6.31 -6.89
N ARG A 5 9.77 -7.03 -8.01
CA ARG A 5 8.89 -8.21 -8.18
C ARG A 5 9.51 -9.46 -7.57
N GLY A 6 8.68 -10.33 -6.98
CA GLY A 6 9.12 -11.51 -6.24
C GLY A 6 9.95 -11.16 -5.02
N LYS A 7 9.74 -9.97 -4.46
CA LYS A 7 10.49 -9.43 -3.33
C LYS A 7 9.53 -8.80 -2.35
N MET A 8 9.87 -8.90 -1.07
CA MET A 8 9.14 -8.27 0.02
C MET A 8 10.09 -7.89 1.16
N LEU A 9 9.67 -6.92 1.96
CA LEU A 9 10.31 -6.60 3.23
C LEU A 9 9.56 -7.31 4.37
N GLU A 10 10.27 -8.04 5.21
CA GLU A 10 9.70 -8.72 6.39
C GLU A 10 9.99 -7.95 7.67
N GLY A 11 9.16 -8.16 8.71
CA GLY A 11 9.42 -7.63 10.05
C GLY A 11 9.20 -6.13 10.24
N SER A 12 8.64 -5.44 9.23
CA SER A 12 8.32 -4.02 9.25
C SER A 12 6.83 -3.70 9.05
N ARG A 13 5.99 -4.73 8.91
CA ARG A 13 4.56 -4.56 8.65
C ARG A 13 3.85 -4.01 9.89
N ILE A 14 3.11 -2.92 9.70
CA ILE A 14 2.28 -2.31 10.75
C ILE A 14 0.78 -2.48 10.51
N MET A 15 0.36 -2.63 9.25
CA MET A 15 -1.04 -2.87 8.88
C MET A 15 -1.12 -3.76 7.65
N ASN A 16 -2.26 -4.44 7.49
CA ASN A 16 -2.59 -5.25 6.32
C ASN A 16 -4.00 -4.91 5.84
N PHE A 17 -4.16 -4.80 4.52
CA PHE A 17 -5.44 -4.49 3.89
C PHE A 17 -5.69 -5.43 2.73
N LYS A 18 -6.95 -5.82 2.53
CA LYS A 18 -7.36 -6.41 1.26
C LYS A 18 -7.56 -5.32 0.21
N MET A 19 -6.70 -5.34 -0.81
CA MET A 19 -6.68 -4.39 -1.90
C MET A 19 -6.81 -5.11 -3.24
N PRO A 20 -7.81 -4.76 -4.06
CA PRO A 20 -7.96 -5.32 -5.40
C PRO A 20 -6.73 -5.11 -6.28
N THR A 21 -6.00 -4.00 -6.11
CA THR A 21 -4.90 -3.62 -7.01
C THR A 21 -3.65 -3.12 -6.30
N LEU A 22 -2.52 -3.20 -7.01
CA LEU A 22 -1.25 -2.59 -6.59
C LEU A 22 -1.36 -1.06 -6.47
N TYR A 23 -2.17 -0.44 -7.33
CA TYR A 23 -2.37 1.01 -7.34
C TYR A 23 -3.02 1.48 -6.04
N GLN A 24 -4.13 0.85 -5.62
CA GLN A 24 -4.78 1.15 -4.34
C GLN A 24 -3.84 0.93 -3.16
N CYS A 25 -2.97 -0.08 -3.23
CA CYS A 25 -1.93 -0.31 -2.22
C CYS A 25 -0.90 0.83 -2.16
N THR A 26 -0.47 1.38 -3.31
CA THR A 26 0.41 2.56 -3.35
C THR A 26 -0.27 3.83 -2.86
N THR A 27 -1.53 4.04 -3.22
CA THR A 27 -2.33 5.18 -2.75
C THR A 27 -2.46 5.15 -1.23
N LEU A 28 -2.84 4.01 -0.68
CA LEU A 28 -2.91 3.84 0.76
C LEU A 28 -1.55 4.08 1.45
N GLY A 29 -0.47 3.57 0.85
CA GLY A 29 0.88 3.80 1.34
C GLY A 29 1.28 5.28 1.39
N LEU A 30 0.68 6.13 0.55
CA LEU A 30 0.88 7.58 0.55
C LEU A 30 -0.04 8.31 1.54
N SER A 31 -1.25 7.81 1.78
CA SER A 31 -2.18 8.41 2.76
C SER A 31 -1.81 8.12 4.21
N ILE A 32 -1.11 7.02 4.47
CA ILE A 32 -0.74 6.60 5.83
C ILE A 32 0.63 7.14 6.22
N GLN A 33 0.71 7.91 7.30
CA GLN A 33 1.95 8.03 8.08
C GLN A 33 1.93 6.97 9.20
N PRO A 34 3.02 6.22 9.47
CA PRO A 34 4.42 6.39 9.05
C PRO A 34 4.86 5.46 7.89
N CYS A 35 4.02 5.19 6.89
CA CYS A 35 4.39 4.25 5.81
C CYS A 35 5.68 4.67 5.09
N MET A 36 6.66 3.77 4.98
CA MET A 36 7.92 3.96 4.27
C MET A 36 8.06 3.04 3.05
N SER A 37 7.33 1.92 3.03
CA SER A 37 7.24 1.02 1.89
C SER A 37 5.97 0.16 1.96
N ILE A 38 5.67 -0.57 0.88
CA ILE A 38 4.57 -1.54 0.84
C ILE A 38 5.06 -2.90 0.33
N ASN A 39 4.39 -3.96 0.76
CA ASN A 39 4.38 -5.24 0.04
C ASN A 39 2.99 -5.49 -0.51
N PHE A 40 2.85 -5.65 -1.82
CA PHE A 40 1.61 -6.09 -2.43
C PHE A 40 1.71 -7.55 -2.83
N TYR A 41 0.79 -8.38 -2.33
CA TYR A 41 0.71 -9.79 -2.66
C TYR A 41 -0.44 -10.06 -3.62
N ARG A 42 -0.10 -10.33 -4.88
CA ARG A 42 -1.06 -10.54 -5.97
C ARG A 42 -1.95 -11.77 -5.77
N GLY A 43 -1.46 -12.79 -5.06
CA GLY A 43 -2.18 -14.06 -4.90
C GLY A 43 -3.40 -13.97 -3.98
N GLN A 44 -3.38 -13.06 -2.99
CA GLN A 44 -4.51 -12.84 -2.07
C GLN A 44 -5.05 -11.42 -2.12
N ASN A 45 -4.57 -10.58 -3.05
CA ASN A 45 -4.96 -9.18 -3.15
C ASN A 45 -4.79 -8.46 -1.81
N THR A 46 -3.61 -8.60 -1.21
CA THR A 46 -3.30 -7.99 0.09
C THR A 46 -2.16 -6.98 -0.02
N CYS A 47 -2.26 -5.94 0.80
CA CYS A 47 -1.33 -4.83 0.89
C CYS A 47 -0.82 -4.72 2.32
N ASP A 48 0.47 -4.98 2.51
CA ASP A 48 1.16 -4.69 3.76
C ASP A 48 1.71 -3.27 3.73
N ILE A 49 1.38 -2.49 4.75
CA ILE A 49 1.98 -1.19 5.00
C ILE A 49 3.18 -1.39 5.93
N ASN A 50 4.35 -0.89 5.54
CA ASN A 50 5.58 -1.03 6.30
C ASN A 50 6.06 0.31 6.85
N GLU A 51 6.50 0.33 8.11
CA GLU A 51 7.11 1.52 8.75
C GLU A 51 8.57 1.76 8.36
N LYS A 52 9.19 0.84 7.60
CA LYS A 52 10.60 0.90 7.18
C LYS A 52 10.72 0.66 5.67
N SER A 53 11.85 1.04 5.11
CA SER A 53 12.26 0.74 3.75
C SER A 53 13.74 0.34 3.75
N ASP A 54 14.06 -0.84 3.24
CA ASP A 54 15.44 -1.31 3.12
C ASP A 54 15.56 -2.31 1.95
N GLU A 55 15.98 -1.81 0.79
CA GLU A 55 16.20 -2.64 -0.40
C GLU A 55 17.26 -3.74 -0.18
N GLY A 56 18.20 -3.54 0.76
CA GLY A 56 19.26 -4.50 1.08
C GLY A 56 18.77 -5.72 1.87
N GLN A 57 17.60 -5.62 2.51
CA GLN A 57 17.02 -6.69 3.33
C GLN A 57 15.84 -7.41 2.68
N LEU A 58 15.56 -7.12 1.40
CA LEU A 58 14.45 -7.74 0.69
C LEU A 58 14.61 -9.26 0.58
N LYS A 59 13.60 -9.97 1.07
CA LYS A 59 13.49 -11.42 0.93
C LYS A 59 12.98 -11.78 -0.45
N THR A 60 13.55 -12.84 -1.02
CA THR A 60 13.01 -13.44 -2.23
C THR A 60 11.77 -14.25 -1.88
N ASP A 61 10.65 -13.88 -2.48
CA ASP A 61 9.46 -14.71 -2.49
C ASP A 61 9.58 -15.72 -3.64
N SER A 62 9.67 -17.00 -3.29
CA SER A 62 9.78 -18.11 -4.25
C SER A 62 8.55 -18.25 -5.15
N SER A 63 7.39 -17.72 -4.74
CA SER A 63 6.17 -17.71 -5.56
C SER A 63 6.14 -16.56 -6.58
N GLY A 64 7.03 -15.58 -6.46
CA GLY A 64 7.07 -14.40 -7.33
C GLY A 64 5.84 -13.49 -7.24
N SER A 65 4.98 -13.71 -6.25
CA SER A 65 3.65 -13.10 -6.10
C SER A 65 3.70 -11.77 -5.33
N PHE A 66 4.75 -11.54 -4.54
CA PHE A 66 4.98 -10.27 -3.88
C PHE A 66 5.58 -9.21 -4.81
N THR A 67 5.19 -7.95 -4.60
CA THR A 67 5.80 -6.76 -5.19
C THR A 67 6.10 -5.77 -4.07
N TYR A 68 7.37 -5.40 -3.91
CA TYR A 68 7.82 -4.36 -2.97
C TYR A 68 8.04 -3.02 -3.67
N ILE A 69 7.61 -1.93 -3.00
CA ILE A 69 7.79 -0.54 -3.47
C ILE A 69 8.13 0.35 -2.27
N GLU A 70 9.15 1.19 -2.41
CA GLU A 70 9.46 2.25 -1.43
C GLU A 70 8.51 3.44 -1.60
N ARG A 71 8.15 4.12 -0.50
CA ARG A 71 7.25 5.29 -0.54
C ARG A 71 7.70 6.36 -1.53
N LYS A 72 9.02 6.60 -1.62
CA LYS A 72 9.60 7.59 -2.53
C LYS A 72 9.36 7.28 -4.02
N ASP A 73 9.12 6.01 -4.35
CA ASP A 73 8.94 5.50 -5.71
C ASP A 73 7.47 5.30 -6.10
N MET A 74 6.53 5.46 -5.16
CA MET A 74 5.08 5.35 -5.40
C MET A 74 4.59 6.49 -6.31
N PRO A 75 3.59 6.23 -7.17
CA PRO A 75 2.98 7.26 -8.02
C PRO A 75 2.37 8.36 -7.14
N LYS A 76 2.79 9.61 -7.37
CA LYS A 76 2.34 10.78 -6.58
C LYS A 76 1.19 11.55 -7.23
N ASP A 77 0.81 11.19 -8.45
CA ASP A 77 -0.39 11.73 -9.09
C ASP A 77 -1.59 11.07 -8.40
N LEU A 78 -1.90 11.59 -7.22
CA LEU A 78 -3.08 11.31 -6.44
C LEU A 78 -4.06 12.43 -6.74
N ASN A 79 -5.30 12.08 -7.06
CA ASN A 79 -6.37 13.03 -7.25
C ASN A 79 -6.74 13.53 -5.85
N ASN A 80 -5.97 14.49 -5.36
CA ASN A 80 -5.82 14.84 -3.95
C ASN A 80 -7.09 15.44 -3.30
N GLY A 81 -8.23 15.43 -3.99
CA GLY A 81 -9.50 16.02 -3.56
C GLY A 81 -10.55 15.02 -3.04
N ASP A 82 -10.49 13.74 -3.39
CA ASP A 82 -11.63 12.84 -3.11
C ASP A 82 -11.70 12.45 -1.63
N CYS A 83 -10.55 12.17 -1.01
CA CYS A 83 -10.46 11.94 0.43
C CYS A 83 -10.52 13.22 1.29
N GLU A 84 -10.56 14.41 0.69
CA GLU A 84 -10.74 15.66 1.44
C GLU A 84 -12.22 15.91 1.80
N THR A 85 -13.16 15.25 1.10
CA THR A 85 -14.61 15.45 1.30
C THR A 85 -15.32 14.27 1.96
N ASP A 86 -14.76 13.06 1.90
CA ASP A 86 -15.39 11.86 2.44
C ASP A 86 -15.01 11.60 3.91
N THR A 87 -16.03 11.47 4.76
CA THR A 87 -15.88 11.09 6.17
C THR A 87 -15.93 9.57 6.31
N CYS A 88 -14.78 8.94 6.50
CA CYS A 88 -14.69 7.54 6.93
C CYS A 88 -14.86 7.41 8.45
N ASP A 89 -15.28 6.23 8.92
CA ASP A 89 -15.35 5.95 10.36
C ASP A 89 -13.94 6.01 10.98
N GLU A 90 -13.84 6.24 12.30
CA GLU A 90 -12.55 6.40 13.03
C GLU A 90 -11.56 5.22 12.85
N LYS A 91 -12.03 4.06 12.37
CA LYS A 91 -11.24 2.83 12.15
C LYS A 91 -11.01 2.51 10.68
N GLU A 92 -11.48 3.37 9.80
CA GLU A 92 -11.40 3.19 8.36
C GLU A 92 -10.45 4.21 7.75
N ILE A 93 -9.81 3.82 6.66
CA ILE A 93 -8.89 4.68 5.92
C ILE A 93 -9.50 4.98 4.57
N CYS A 94 -9.55 6.27 4.22
CA CYS A 94 -9.98 6.71 2.91
C CYS A 94 -8.93 6.39 1.84
N ILE A 95 -9.38 5.85 0.72
CA ILE A 95 -8.57 5.51 -0.45
C ILE A 95 -9.19 6.14 -1.68
N ASP A 96 -8.39 6.90 -2.41
CA ASP A 96 -8.69 7.42 -3.76
C ASP A 96 -8.51 6.31 -4.81
N ASN A 97 -9.55 6.09 -5.63
CA ASN A 97 -9.62 5.02 -6.63
C ASN A 97 -9.25 5.44 -8.06
N ASP A 98 -8.63 6.60 -8.31
CA ASP A 98 -8.23 7.10 -9.65
C ASP A 98 -9.40 7.48 -10.58
N ASP A 99 -10.64 7.09 -10.25
CA ASP A 99 -11.87 7.33 -11.04
C ASP A 99 -12.75 8.45 -10.46
N ASP A 100 -12.15 9.42 -9.77
CA ASP A 100 -12.84 10.46 -9.00
C ASP A 100 -13.79 9.88 -7.91
N THR A 101 -13.49 8.67 -7.41
CA THR A 101 -14.22 8.05 -6.29
C THR A 101 -13.30 7.71 -5.13
N SER A 102 -13.83 7.78 -3.91
CA SER A 102 -13.14 7.31 -2.72
C SER A 102 -13.83 6.09 -2.09
N SER A 103 -13.10 5.35 -1.26
CA SER A 103 -13.65 4.23 -0.49
C SER A 103 -13.03 4.17 0.91
N CYS A 104 -13.85 3.84 1.90
CA CYS A 104 -13.42 3.62 3.28
C CYS A 104 -13.11 2.14 3.51
N LEU A 105 -11.87 1.82 3.87
CA LEU A 105 -11.46 0.44 4.18
C LEU A 105 -11.13 0.28 5.66
N ALA A 106 -11.73 -0.74 6.27
CA ALA A 106 -11.36 -1.21 7.59
C ALA A 106 -10.00 -1.95 7.52
N SER A 107 -9.10 -1.62 8.46
CA SER A 107 -7.85 -2.36 8.66
C SER A 107 -8.12 -3.71 9.32
N GLU A 108 -7.56 -4.80 8.78
CA GLU A 108 -7.50 -6.09 9.48
C GLU A 108 -6.23 -6.09 10.36
N TYR A 109 -6.40 -5.96 11.68
CA TYR A 109 -5.32 -6.08 12.68
C TYR A 109 -5.16 -7.53 13.15
#